data_AF-U9V719-F1
#
_entry.id   AF-U9V719-F1
#
_cell.length_a   1.000
_cell.length_b   1.000
_cell.length_c   1.000
_cell.angle_alpha   90.00
_cell.angle_beta   90.00
_cell.angle_gamma   90.00
#
_symmetry.space_group_name_H-M   'P 1'
#
loop_
_entity.id
_entity.type
_entity.pdbx_description
1 polymer ?
#
loop_
_entity_poly.entity_id
_entity_poly.type
_entity_poly.pdbx_seq_one_letter_code
_entity_poly.pdbx_strand_id
1 'polypeptide(L)'
;MDKKKKNKSSYKICKVCNRICYTRHFQRDFENWTSGNVDIDNFIKYTQLSAHNDVSKALEWISYDQFYNIEHIAKDWYQANWIGGNIIDWDSKNKSWERNDQDIINVELKKLNNTKDIKLEFTNEV
;
A
#
# COMPACT_ATOMS: atom_id res chain seq x y z
N MET A 1 20.19 -33.70 19.25
CA MET A 1 20.87 -33.35 17.99
C MET A 1 19.96 -32.41 17.20
N ASP A 2 20.31 -31.13 17.24
CA ASP A 2 19.60 -30.01 16.65
C ASP A 2 19.47 -30.10 15.13
N LYS A 3 18.24 -30.14 14.62
CA LYS A 3 17.98 -29.81 13.20
C LYS A 3 17.84 -28.29 13.08
N LYS A 4 18.99 -27.62 12.90
CA LYS A 4 19.05 -26.20 12.54
C LYS A 4 18.26 -25.93 11.25
N LYS A 5 17.38 -24.94 11.36
CA LYS A 5 16.62 -24.21 10.33
C LYS A 5 17.27 -24.17 8.94
N LYS A 6 16.46 -24.40 7.90
CA LYS A 6 16.69 -23.85 6.55
C LYS A 6 15.44 -23.10 6.09
N ASN A 7 15.26 -21.89 6.63
CA ASN A 7 14.42 -20.87 5.99
C ASN A 7 15.10 -20.46 4.67
N LYS A 8 14.64 -21.01 3.55
CA LYS A 8 14.95 -20.48 2.22
C LYS A 8 13.71 -19.78 1.68
N SER A 9 13.47 -18.54 2.14
CA SER A 9 12.67 -17.60 1.35
C SER A 9 13.56 -17.22 0.16
N SER A 10 13.44 -17.95 -0.96
CA SER A 10 14.15 -17.58 -2.18
C SER A 10 13.47 -16.33 -2.73
N TYR A 11 14.14 -15.18 -2.64
CA TYR A 11 13.71 -13.95 -3.29
C TYR A 11 13.50 -14.24 -4.78
N LYS A 12 12.24 -14.35 -5.22
CA LYS A 12 11.94 -14.57 -6.63
C LYS A 12 12.28 -13.29 -7.39
N ILE A 13 13.29 -13.35 -8.24
CA ILE A 13 13.67 -12.26 -9.15
C ILE A 13 12.44 -11.84 -9.99
N CYS A 14 12.23 -10.54 -10.19
CA CYS A 14 11.23 -10.05 -11.13
C CYS A 14 11.66 -10.42 -12.56
N LYS A 15 10.83 -11.17 -13.29
CA LYS A 15 11.14 -11.57 -14.67
C LYS A 15 11.25 -10.37 -15.62
N VAL A 16 10.47 -9.32 -15.37
CA VAL A 16 10.46 -8.09 -16.18
C VAL A 16 11.74 -7.28 -15.96
N CYS A 17 12.16 -7.11 -14.70
CA CYS A 17 13.30 -6.26 -14.37
C CYS A 17 14.65 -7.01 -14.32
N ASN A 18 14.62 -8.34 -14.31
CA ASN A 18 15.77 -9.22 -14.02
C ASN A 18 16.50 -8.88 -12.69
N ARG A 19 15.77 -8.31 -11.72
CA ARG A 19 16.26 -7.98 -10.37
C ARG A 19 15.12 -8.04 -9.34
N ILE A 20 15.45 -7.87 -8.06
CA ILE A 20 14.44 -7.55 -7.04
C ILE A 20 14.00 -6.09 -7.26
N CYS A 21 12.69 -5.83 -7.18
CA CYS A 21 12.08 -4.53 -7.46
C CYS A 21 10.83 -4.34 -6.58
N TYR A 22 10.24 -3.15 -6.54
CA TYR A 22 9.13 -2.81 -5.61
C TYR A 22 7.96 -3.78 -5.70
N THR A 23 7.60 -4.22 -6.91
CA THR A 23 6.58 -5.26 -7.12
C THR A 23 6.79 -6.52 -6.27
N ARG A 24 8.05 -6.96 -6.09
CA ARG A 24 8.35 -8.16 -5.29
C ARG A 24 8.22 -7.88 -3.80
N HIS A 25 8.49 -6.65 -3.38
CA HIS A 25 8.29 -6.21 -2.01
C HIS A 25 6.80 -6.15 -1.68
N PHE A 26 5.98 -5.54 -2.54
CA PHE A 26 4.53 -5.51 -2.37
C PHE A 26 3.90 -6.91 -2.33
N GLN A 27 4.28 -7.80 -3.25
CA GLN A 27 3.75 -9.17 -3.30
C GLN A 27 3.93 -9.96 -2.01
N ARG A 28 4.94 -9.64 -1.20
CA ARG A 28 5.19 -10.30 0.07
C ARG A 28 4.11 -10.00 1.11
N ASP A 29 3.48 -8.84 1.00
CA ASP A 29 2.52 -8.35 1.99
C ASP A 29 1.06 -8.55 1.55
N PHE A 30 0.81 -9.17 0.39
CA PHE A 30 -0.55 -9.41 -0.15
C PHE A 30 -1.45 -10.28 0.70
N GLU A 31 -0.86 -11.13 1.56
CA GLU A 31 -1.58 -11.98 2.51
C GLU A 31 -1.74 -11.30 3.89
N ASN A 32 -1.06 -10.18 4.12
CA ASN A 32 -1.04 -9.48 5.41
C ASN A 32 -2.12 -8.41 5.52
N TRP A 33 -2.83 -8.10 4.44
CA TRP A 33 -3.91 -7.11 4.44
C TRP A 33 -5.03 -7.48 3.48
N THR A 34 -6.23 -7.01 3.80
CA THR A 34 -7.40 -6.99 2.92
C THR A 34 -8.28 -5.81 3.33
N SER A 35 -8.94 -5.18 2.35
CA SER A 35 -9.98 -4.19 2.60
C SER A 35 -11.32 -4.81 2.99
N GLY A 36 -11.45 -6.14 2.91
CA GLY A 36 -12.72 -6.84 2.96
C GLY A 36 -13.52 -6.78 1.65
N ASN A 37 -12.98 -6.11 0.61
CA ASN A 37 -13.59 -6.01 -0.72
C ASN A 37 -12.62 -6.52 -1.79
N VAL A 38 -12.98 -7.63 -2.44
CA VAL A 38 -12.13 -8.29 -3.44
C VAL A 38 -11.84 -7.43 -4.67
N ASP A 39 -12.79 -6.58 -5.10
CA ASP A 39 -12.59 -5.71 -6.26
C ASP A 39 -11.55 -4.62 -5.95
N ILE A 40 -11.63 -4.01 -4.76
CA ILE A 40 -10.67 -3.00 -4.29
C ILE A 40 -9.30 -3.63 -4.09
N ASP A 41 -9.24 -4.79 -3.43
CA ASP A 41 -7.98 -5.50 -3.17
C ASP A 41 -7.28 -5.84 -4.48
N ASN A 42 -8.01 -6.33 -5.49
CA ASN A 42 -7.47 -6.65 -6.80
C ASN A 42 -6.96 -5.40 -7.52
N PHE A 43 -7.67 -4.28 -7.43
CA PHE A 43 -7.25 -3.02 -8.04
C PHE A 43 -5.97 -2.47 -7.41
N ILE A 44 -5.90 -2.42 -6.08
CA ILE A 44 -4.69 -2.01 -5.35
C ILE A 44 -3.52 -2.93 -5.71
N LYS A 45 -3.71 -4.26 -5.64
CA LYS A 45 -2.68 -5.24 -6.02
C LYS A 45 -2.23 -5.06 -7.47
N TYR A 46 -3.13 -4.74 -8.40
CA TYR A 46 -2.78 -4.49 -9.79
C TYR A 46 -1.84 -3.28 -9.96
N THR A 47 -2.13 -2.16 -9.28
CA THR A 47 -1.24 -0.98 -9.31
C THR A 47 0.15 -1.29 -8.72
N GLN A 48 0.19 -2.00 -7.59
CA GLN A 48 1.42 -2.47 -6.94
C GLN A 48 2.23 -3.44 -7.81
N LEU A 49 1.56 -4.31 -8.57
CA LEU A 49 2.19 -5.22 -9.54
C LEU A 49 2.76 -4.51 -10.78
N SER A 50 2.33 -3.28 -11.04
CA SER A 50 2.80 -2.46 -12.16
C SER A 50 3.92 -1.49 -11.75
N ALA A 51 4.01 -1.17 -10.45
CA ALA A 51 5.02 -0.29 -9.85
C ALA A 51 6.38 -0.99 -9.72
N HIS A 52 7.07 -1.25 -10.84
CA HIS A 52 8.34 -1.98 -10.83
C HIS A 52 9.50 -1.17 -10.23
N ASN A 53 9.75 0.02 -10.77
CA ASN A 53 10.91 0.86 -10.42
C ASN A 53 10.50 2.22 -9.88
N ASP A 54 9.20 2.45 -9.72
CA ASP A 54 8.63 3.73 -9.30
C ASP A 54 7.45 3.43 -8.37
N VAL A 55 7.66 3.67 -7.08
CA VAL A 55 6.68 3.35 -6.04
C VAL A 55 5.51 4.33 -6.04
N SER A 56 5.68 5.54 -6.61
CA SER A 56 4.62 6.54 -6.71
C SER A 56 3.45 6.10 -7.61
N LYS A 57 3.66 5.08 -8.45
CA LYS A 57 2.63 4.46 -9.30
C LYS A 57 1.76 3.43 -8.59
N ALA A 58 2.10 3.07 -7.35
CA ALA A 58 1.33 2.11 -6.57
C ALA A 58 0.33 2.83 -5.66
N LEU A 59 -0.89 2.32 -5.60
CA LEU A 59 -1.78 2.62 -4.49
C LEU A 59 -1.35 1.81 -3.27
N GLU A 60 -1.30 2.47 -2.12
CA GLU A 60 -1.01 1.82 -0.84
C GLU A 60 -2.31 1.52 -0.09
N TRP A 61 -2.41 0.31 0.47
CA TRP A 61 -3.46 0.01 1.43
C TRP A 61 -3.05 0.51 2.81
N ILE A 62 -3.84 1.44 3.37
CA ILE A 62 -3.65 1.97 4.72
C ILE A 62 -4.79 1.49 5.61
N SER A 63 -4.44 0.83 6.72
CA SER A 63 -5.43 0.44 7.71
C SER A 63 -5.99 1.66 8.45
N TYR A 64 -7.27 1.62 8.79
CA TYR A 64 -7.98 2.76 9.39
C TYR A 64 -7.39 3.20 10.74
N ASP A 65 -6.75 2.28 11.47
CA ASP A 65 -6.07 2.53 12.75
C ASP A 65 -4.79 3.37 12.63
N GLN A 66 -4.31 3.63 11.41
CA GLN A 66 -3.19 4.54 11.14
C GLN A 66 -3.61 6.02 11.14
N PHE A 67 -4.92 6.28 11.21
CA PHE A 67 -5.50 7.62 11.23
C PHE A 67 -6.02 7.97 12.62
N TYR A 68 -5.84 9.22 13.03
CA TYR A 68 -6.36 9.76 14.28
C TYR A 68 -6.73 11.23 14.12
N ASN A 69 -7.39 11.80 15.15
CA ASN A 69 -7.99 13.14 15.08
C ASN A 69 -8.85 13.30 13.83
N ILE A 70 -9.73 12.32 13.58
CA ILE A 70 -10.58 12.31 12.41
C ILE A 70 -11.73 13.29 12.64
N GLU A 71 -11.76 14.36 11.85
CA GLU A 71 -12.72 15.45 11.95
C GLU A 71 -13.58 15.53 10.69
N HIS A 72 -14.88 15.76 10.85
CA HIS A 72 -15.80 15.94 9.74
C HIS A 72 -15.67 17.36 9.18
N ILE A 73 -15.49 17.47 7.86
CA ILE A 73 -15.40 18.78 7.18
C ILE A 73 -16.76 19.12 6.57
N ALA A 74 -17.23 18.29 5.65
CA ALA A 74 -18.48 18.51 4.92
C ALA A 74 -18.92 17.24 4.18
N LYS A 75 -20.22 16.96 4.15
CA LYS A 75 -20.80 15.82 3.41
C LYS A 75 -20.06 14.50 3.74
N ASP A 76 -19.38 13.91 2.77
CA ASP A 76 -18.62 12.66 2.86
C ASP A 76 -17.10 12.88 3.03
N TRP A 77 -16.68 14.11 3.33
CA TRP A 77 -15.26 14.50 3.48
C TRP A 77 -14.88 14.71 4.94
N TYR A 78 -13.70 14.20 5.28
CA TYR A 78 -13.10 14.26 6.60
C TYR A 78 -11.63 14.66 6.49
N GLN A 79 -11.08 15.21 7.57
CA GLN A 79 -9.66 15.45 7.75
C GLN A 79 -9.13 14.50 8.81
N ALA A 80 -7.89 14.04 8.68
CA ALA A 80 -7.27 13.17 9.65
C ALA A 80 -5.75 13.36 9.67
N ASN A 81 -5.17 12.99 10.80
CA ASN A 81 -3.73 12.85 10.93
C ASN A 81 -3.31 11.41 10.63
N TRP A 82 -2.34 11.22 9.75
CA TRP A 82 -1.78 9.93 9.35
C TRP A 82 -0.37 9.75 9.90
N ILE A 83 -0.18 8.72 10.72
CA ILE A 83 1.12 8.45 11.40
C ILE A 83 2.13 7.80 10.46
N GLY A 84 1.66 7.02 9.49
CA GLY A 84 2.52 6.17 8.67
C GLY A 84 3.37 6.96 7.68
N GLY A 85 2.82 8.00 7.07
CA GLY A 85 3.49 8.74 6.00
C GLY A 85 3.67 7.94 4.69
N ASN A 86 3.98 8.65 3.60
CA ASN A 86 4.09 8.06 2.27
C ASN A 86 5.30 7.13 2.14
N ILE A 87 5.15 5.99 1.47
CA ILE A 87 6.28 5.16 1.02
C ILE A 87 7.12 5.95 0.01
N ILE A 88 8.44 5.96 0.19
CA ILE A 88 9.38 6.61 -0.72
C ILE A 88 10.36 5.63 -1.41
N ASP A 89 10.80 4.59 -0.71
CA ASP A 89 11.73 3.57 -1.25
C ASP A 89 11.65 2.29 -0.40
N TRP A 90 12.48 1.30 -0.73
CA TRP A 90 12.68 0.06 -0.02
C TRP A 90 14.05 0.03 0.68
N ASP A 91 14.03 -0.04 2.01
CA ASP A 91 15.25 -0.25 2.78
C ASP A 91 15.66 -1.73 2.74
N SER A 92 16.67 -2.03 1.92
CA SER A 92 17.22 -3.39 1.80
C SER A 92 17.89 -3.92 3.07
N LYS A 93 18.38 -3.05 3.96
CA LYS A 93 19.04 -3.43 5.22
C LYS A 93 18.00 -3.85 6.25
N ASN A 94 17.00 -2.99 6.46
CA ASN A 94 15.92 -3.22 7.43
C ASN A 94 14.80 -4.13 6.90
N LYS A 95 14.77 -4.36 5.58
CA LYS A 95 13.77 -5.18 4.88
C LYS A 95 12.34 -4.67 5.08
N SER A 96 12.20 -3.36 5.10
CA SER A 96 10.97 -2.60 5.29
C SER A 96 10.85 -1.48 4.25
N TRP A 97 9.64 -0.95 4.09
CA TRP A 97 9.41 0.26 3.32
C TRP A 97 10.02 1.45 4.06
N GLU A 98 10.79 2.26 3.33
CA GLU A 98 11.22 3.58 3.76
C GLU A 98 10.07 4.56 3.54
N ARG A 99 9.85 5.45 4.50
CA ARG A 99 8.76 6.41 4.47
C ARG A 99 9.29 7.81 4.66
N ASN A 100 8.56 8.81 4.16
CA ASN A 100 8.87 10.19 4.46
C ASN A 100 8.50 10.47 5.92
N ASP A 101 9.47 10.30 6.82
CA ASP A 101 9.33 10.43 8.29
C ASP A 101 9.18 11.88 8.76
N GLN A 102 8.61 12.75 7.94
CA GLN A 102 8.22 14.09 8.34
C GLN A 102 6.89 13.97 9.06
N ASP A 103 6.94 14.07 10.39
CA ASP A 103 5.85 14.34 11.33
C ASP A 103 4.43 14.27 10.75
N ILE A 104 3.62 13.34 11.25
CA ILE A 104 2.14 13.33 11.18
C ILE A 104 1.57 14.09 9.96
N ILE A 105 1.24 13.36 8.90
CA ILE A 105 0.71 13.97 7.67
C ILE A 105 -0.78 14.28 7.87
N ASN A 106 -1.18 15.54 7.69
CA ASN A 106 -2.60 15.89 7.59
C ASN A 106 -3.11 15.47 6.20
N VAL A 107 -4.16 14.64 6.17
CA VAL A 107 -4.76 14.08 4.97
C VAL A 107 -6.25 14.35 4.92
N GLU A 108 -6.79 14.39 3.71
CA GLU A 108 -8.24 14.41 3.47
C GLU A 108 -8.72 12.99 3.16
N LEU A 109 -9.81 12.58 3.81
CA LEU A 109 -10.46 11.28 3.61
C LEU A 109 -11.83 11.51 2.98
N LYS A 110 -12.09 10.82 1.86
CA LYS A 110 -13.41 10.78 1.21
C LYS A 110 -14.07 9.43 1.50
N LYS A 111 -15.24 9.46 2.16
CA LYS A 111 -16.07 8.27 2.36
C LYS A 111 -16.76 7.90 1.05
N LEU A 112 -16.65 6.64 0.65
CA LEU A 112 -17.33 6.08 -0.51
C LEU A 112 -18.48 5.19 -0.04
N ASN A 113 -19.70 5.45 -0.54
CA ASN A 113 -20.92 4.86 0.02
C ASN A 113 -21.31 3.53 -0.65
N ASN A 114 -20.81 3.24 -1.85
CA ASN A 114 -20.95 1.93 -2.48
C ASN A 114 -19.81 1.62 -3.47
N THR A 115 -19.76 0.37 -3.94
CA THR A 115 -18.73 -0.12 -4.88
C THR A 115 -18.82 0.46 -6.29
N LYS A 116 -19.99 0.98 -6.70
CA LYS A 116 -20.15 1.69 -7.98
C LYS A 116 -19.47 3.05 -7.93
N ASP A 117 -19.52 3.73 -6.78
CA ASP A 117 -18.86 5.02 -6.55
C ASP A 117 -17.33 4.85 -6.71
N ILE A 118 -16.78 3.77 -6.15
CA ILE A 118 -15.36 3.40 -6.31
C ILE A 118 -15.00 3.22 -7.79
N LYS A 119 -15.75 2.38 -8.52
CA LYS A 119 -15.45 2.13 -9.94
C LYS A 119 -15.54 3.42 -10.77
N LEU A 120 -16.53 4.28 -10.51
CA LEU A 120 -16.71 5.54 -11.23
C LEU A 120 -15.54 6.52 -11.00
N GLU A 121 -15.10 6.67 -9.75
CA GLU A 121 -14.03 7.61 -9.38
C GLU A 121 -12.71 7.22 -10.06
N PHE A 122 -12.32 5.94 -10.01
CA PHE A 122 -11.06 5.46 -10.60
C PHE A 122 -11.12 5.25 -12.13
N THR A 123 -12.29 5.35 -12.77
CA THR A 123 -12.40 5.35 -14.25
C THR A 123 -12.32 6.73 -14.87
N ASN A 124 -12.52 7.80 -14.09
CA ASN A 124 -12.57 9.17 -14.61
C ASN A 124 -11.22 9.92 -14.52
N GLU A 125 -10.21 9.31 -13.89
CA GLU A 125 -8.83 9.78 -13.91
C GLU A 125 -8.05 9.04 -15.02
N VAL A 126 -7.98 9.64 -16.21
CA VAL A 126 -7.11 9.25 -17.33
C VAL A 126 -6.19 10.41 -17.68
#